data_AF-A0A7G5LXH4-F1
#
_entry.id   AF-A0A7G5LXH4-F1
#
_cell.length_a   1.000
_cell.length_b   1.000
_cell.length_c   1.000
_cell.angle_alpha   90.00
_cell.angle_beta   90.00
_cell.angle_gamma   90.00
#
_symmetry.space_group_name_H-M   'P 1'
#
loop_
_entity.id
_entity.type
_entity.pdbx_description
1 polymer ?
#
loop_
_entity_poly.entity_id
_entity_poly.type
_entity_poly.pdbx_seq_one_letter_code
_entity_poly.pdbx_strand_id
1 'polypeptide(L)' 'MFSSSASSDGAEGSEIYDSNMGGSPTRVVLPAKRISFWIGYGLTSAKSLTVEVTPTSDHESAVFTG' A
#
# COMPACT_ATOMS: atom_id res chain seq x y z
N MET A 1 -1.94 -8.47 5.23
CA MET A 1 -1.00 -7.32 5.12
C MET A 1 -0.71 -7.10 3.63
N PHE A 2 -0.04 -6.04 3.20
CA PHE A 2 0.40 -5.92 1.80
C PHE A 2 1.81 -5.33 1.75
N SER A 3 2.52 -5.59 0.66
CA SER A 3 3.76 -4.90 0.31
C SER A 3 3.58 -4.18 -1.01
N SER A 4 4.25 -3.05 -1.18
CA SER A 4 4.27 -2.33 -2.45
C SER A 4 5.62 -1.73 -2.73
N SER A 5 6.00 -1.70 -4.00
CA SER A 5 7.20 -1.04 -4.50
C SER A 5 6.83 -0.21 -5.74
N ALA A 6 7.65 0.81 -6.01
CA ALA A 6 7.52 1.61 -7.23
C ALA A 6 8.85 1.65 -7.94
N SER A 7 8.83 1.71 -9.27
CA SER A 7 10.03 1.93 -10.07
C SER A 7 9.77 2.90 -11.20
N SER A 8 10.83 3.60 -11.60
CA SER A 8 10.82 4.49 -12.76
C SER A 8 12.09 4.35 -13.58
N ASP A 9 11.93 4.18 -14.89
CA ASP A 9 13.03 4.03 -15.86
C ASP A 9 14.07 2.96 -15.46
N GLY A 10 13.62 1.89 -14.79
CA GLY A 10 14.47 0.79 -14.33
C GLY A 10 15.16 1.02 -12.98
N ALA A 11 14.95 2.16 -12.33
CA ALA A 11 15.41 2.46 -10.98
C ALA A 11 14.27 2.28 -9.96
N GLU A 12 14.58 1.68 -8.81
CA GLU A 12 13.63 1.53 -7.71
C GLU A 12 13.39 2.88 -7.01
N GLY A 13 12.12 3.18 -6.76
CA GLY A 13 11.67 4.35 -6.02
C GLY A 13 11.75 4.12 -4.52
N SER A 14 12.03 5.18 -3.77
CA SER A 14 12.06 5.12 -2.31
C SER A 14 10.69 5.50 -1.74
N GLU A 15 10.13 4.67 -0.85
CA GLU A 15 8.90 5.02 -0.13
C GLU A 15 9.14 6.27 0.74
N ILE A 16 8.18 7.20 0.71
CA ILE A 16 8.22 8.43 1.50
C ILE A 16 7.34 8.26 2.72
N TYR A 17 7.94 8.33 3.90
CA TYR A 17 7.22 8.38 5.18
C TYR A 17 7.00 9.83 5.60
N ASP A 18 5.78 10.34 5.41
CA ASP A 18 5.34 11.65 5.91
C ASP A 18 4.24 11.45 6.95
N SER A 19 4.32 12.16 8.07
CA SER A 19 3.29 12.16 9.12
C SER A 19 1.90 12.59 8.62
N ASN A 20 1.83 13.39 7.55
CA ASN A 20 0.59 13.78 6.89
C ASN A 20 0.10 12.76 5.86
N MET A 21 0.95 11.82 5.41
CA MET A 21 0.58 10.78 4.45
C MET A 21 -0.06 9.55 5.09
N GLY A 22 -0.27 9.55 6.41
CA GLY A 22 -1.13 8.60 7.14
C GLY A 22 -1.03 7.19 6.56
N GLY A 23 0.09 6.52 6.81
CA GLY A 23 0.52 5.30 6.11
C GLY A 23 -0.47 4.14 6.08
N SER A 24 -0.02 2.97 5.62
CA SER A 24 -0.91 1.84 5.36
C SER A 24 -1.83 1.51 6.56
N PRO A 25 -3.14 1.29 6.33
CA PRO A 25 -4.07 0.92 7.39
C PRO A 25 -3.65 -0.41 8.02
N THR A 26 -3.55 -0.43 9.35
CA THR A 26 -3.19 -1.64 10.11
C THR A 26 -4.40 -2.44 10.58
N ARG A 27 -5.62 -1.94 10.35
CA ARG A 27 -6.87 -2.59 10.77
C ARG A 27 -7.40 -3.53 9.68
N VAL A 28 -7.99 -4.65 10.13
CA VAL A 28 -8.70 -5.59 9.26
C VAL A 28 -9.88 -4.88 8.58
N VAL A 29 -9.97 -5.05 7.26
CA VAL A 29 -11.11 -4.57 6.46
C VAL A 29 -12.26 -5.57 6.61
N LEU A 30 -13.40 -5.10 7.11
CA LEU A 30 -14.58 -5.96 7.29
C LEU A 30 -15.16 -6.44 5.95
N PRO A 31 -15.88 -7.59 5.93
CA PRO A 31 -16.60 -8.04 4.75
C PRO A 31 -17.49 -6.94 4.15
N ALA A 32 -17.44 -6.80 2.83
CA ALA A 32 -18.15 -5.77 2.05
C ALA A 32 -17.80 -4.30 2.38
N LYS A 33 -16.79 -4.04 3.23
CA LYS A 33 -16.25 -2.70 3.43
C LYS A 33 -15.06 -2.45 2.49
N ARG A 34 -14.82 -1.17 2.22
CA ARG A 34 -13.70 -0.69 1.40
C ARG A 34 -12.88 0.29 2.21
N ILE A 35 -11.59 0.31 1.96
CA ILE A 35 -10.66 1.29 2.52
C ILE A 35 -9.84 1.89 1.39
N SER A 36 -9.48 3.15 1.55
CA SER A 36 -8.59 3.89 0.66
C SER A 36 -7.54 4.60 1.51
N PHE A 37 -6.31 4.63 1.02
CA PHE A 37 -5.18 5.28 1.68
C PHE A 37 -4.16 5.70 0.61
N TRP A 38 -3.20 6.54 1.00
CA TRP A 38 -2.16 7.03 0.10
C TRP A 38 -0.82 6.38 0.43
N ILE A 39 -0.01 6.13 -0.59
CA ILE A 39 1.40 5.75 -0.46
C ILE A 39 2.20 6.70 -1.34
N GLY A 40 3.24 7.29 -0.77
CA GLY A 40 4.15 8.19 -1.48
C GLY A 40 5.43 7.48 -1.90
N TYR A 41 5.88 7.71 -3.13
CA TYR A 41 7.18 7.27 -3.62
C TYR A 41 7.96 8.42 -4.22
N GLY A 42 9.23 8.53 -3.85
CA GLY A 42 10.21 9.38 -4.50
C GLY A 42 10.77 8.65 -5.72
N LEU A 43 10.58 9.24 -6.90
CA LEU A 43 11.02 8.69 -8.18
C LEU A 43 11.97 9.64 -8.89
N THR A 44 12.89 9.08 -9.67
CA THR A 44 13.88 9.84 -10.44
C THR A 44 13.30 10.40 -11.74
N SER A 45 12.18 9.87 -12.22
CA SER A 45 11.51 10.27 -13.45
C SER A 45 10.00 10.09 -13.34
N ALA A 46 9.25 10.88 -14.10
CA ALA A 46 7.79 10.81 -14.20
C ALA A 46 7.30 10.15 -15.49
N LYS A 47 8.21 9.77 -16.40
CA LYS A 47 7.85 9.32 -17.76
C LYS A 47 7.43 7.87 -17.84
N SER A 48 7.94 7.03 -16.94
CA SER A 48 7.57 5.62 -16.83
C SER A 48 7.47 5.27 -15.36
N LEU A 49 6.27 4.90 -14.90
CA LEU A 49 5.99 4.53 -13.51
C LEU A 49 5.36 3.16 -13.50
N THR A 50 5.96 2.23 -12.77
CA THR A 50 5.35 0.94 -12.43
C THR A 50 5.18 0.88 -10.92
N VAL A 51 3.99 0.48 -10.47
CA VAL A 51 3.72 0.20 -9.06
C VAL A 51 3.32 -1.26 -8.95
N GLU A 52 4.07 -2.01 -8.14
CA GLU A 52 3.76 -3.39 -7.81
C GLU A 52 3.10 -3.44 -6.44
N VAL A 53 1.99 -4.17 -6.33
CA VAL A 53 1.26 -4.37 -5.07
C VAL A 53 1.05 -5.87 -4.88
N THR A 54 1.61 -6.40 -3.80
CA THR A 54 1.46 -7.80 -3.44
C THR A 54 0.62 -7.89 -2.16
N PRO A 55 -0.63 -8.37 -2.24
CA PRO A 55 -1.39 -8.70 -1.04
C PRO A 55 -0.75 -9.94 -0.38
N THR A 56 -0.48 -9.89 0.92
CA THR A 56 -0.14 -11.11 1.66
C THR A 56 -1.42 -11.88 1.92
N SER A 57 -1.37 -13.21 1.78
CA SER A 57 -2.52 -14.11 1.94
C SER A 57 -3.00 -14.27 3.39
N ASP A 58 -2.49 -13.45 4.32
CA ASP A 58 -2.85 -13.50 5.73
C ASP A 58 -4.26 -12.93 5.93
N HIS A 59 -5.25 -13.78 5.67
CA HIS A 59 -6.61 -13.58 6.13
C HIS A 59 -6.70 -14.05 7.58
N GLU A 60 -6.56 -13.14 8.55
CA GLU A 60 -6.96 -13.47 9.92
C GLU A 60 -8.48 -13.68 9.96
N SER A 61 -8.89 -14.87 10.42
CA SER A 61 -10.31 -15.17 10.66
C SER A 61 -10.80 -14.34 11.84
N ALA A 62 -11.45 -13.22 11.55
CA ALA A 62 -12.16 -12.45 12.58
C ALA A 62 -13.57 -13.02 12.77
N VAL A 63 -13.87 -13.50 13.97
CA VAL A 63 -15.24 -13.87 14.38
C VAL A 63 -15.97 -12.58 14.75
N PHE A 64 -17.10 -12.32 14.10
CA PHE A 64 -17.95 -11.15 14.38
C PHE A 64 -19.20 -11.60 15.14
N THR A 65 -19.38 -11.11 16.37
CA THR A 65 -20.65 -11.15 17.09
C THR A 65 -21.31 -9.78 17.01
N GLY A 66 -22.50 -9.73 16.42
CA GLY A 66 -23.38 -8.56 16.41
C GLY A 66 -24.58 -8.75 17.34
#